data_AF-A0A7L2KM17-F1
#
_entry.id   AF-A0A7L2KM17-F1
#
_cell.length_a   1.000
_cell.length_b   1.000
_cell.length_c   1.000
_cell.angle_alpha   90.00
_cell.angle_beta   90.00
_cell.angle_gamma   90.00
#
_symmetry.space_group_name_H-M   'P 1'
#
loop_
_entity.id
_entity.type
_entity.pdbx_description
1 polymer ?
#
loop_
_entity_poly.entity_id
_entity_poly.type
_entity_poly.pdbx_seq_one_letter_code
_entity_poly.pdbx_strand_id
1 'polypeptide(L)'
;GAAAPWLHSSAGRLGMSLVESRDGGFVVCAPLWSQECGTSLFTSGRCVQLNEELQIMGTIAPTAQRCSTFMDIVLVLDGSNSIYPWEEVQEFLGNILGRFFIGPGQTQVGVLQYGERLVQEWALGQHSTAQSLLEAAQNLTRQEGRETRTAMAIRQAWWARDGNTPGVGLGGTGGGI
;
A
#
# COMPACT_ATOMS: atom_id res chain seq x y z
N GLY A 1 -14.12 0.39 -13.60
CA GLY A 1 -13.06 0.38 -12.58
C GLY A 1 -13.45 1.36 -11.51
N ALA A 2 -13.63 0.90 -10.26
CA ALA A 2 -14.02 1.77 -9.15
C ALA A 2 -12.87 2.74 -8.83
N ALA A 3 -13.18 4.04 -8.77
CA ALA A 3 -12.26 5.04 -8.24
C ALA A 3 -12.01 4.75 -6.75
N ALA A 4 -10.76 4.80 -6.31
CA ALA A 4 -10.43 4.59 -4.90
C ALA A 4 -11.12 5.65 -4.03
N PRO A 5 -11.69 5.30 -2.85
CA PRO A 5 -12.51 6.20 -2.02
C PRO A 5 -11.84 7.49 -1.54
N TRP A 6 -10.52 7.61 -1.72
CA TRP A 6 -9.70 8.73 -1.22
C TRP A 6 -9.26 9.71 -2.31
N LEU A 7 -9.55 9.42 -3.58
CA LEU A 7 -9.30 10.34 -4.69
C LEU A 7 -10.34 11.47 -4.68
N HIS A 8 -10.10 12.49 -3.86
CA HIS A 8 -10.79 13.77 -3.98
C HIS A 8 -10.16 14.52 -5.16
N SER A 9 -10.65 14.26 -6.38
CA SER A 9 -10.33 15.10 -7.52
C SER A 9 -11.04 16.43 -7.33
N SER A 10 -10.29 17.52 -7.13
CA SER A 10 -10.90 18.84 -7.24
C SER A 10 -11.40 19.01 -8.67
N ALA A 11 -12.66 19.45 -8.81
CA ALA A 11 -13.35 19.50 -10.10
C ALA A 11 -12.74 20.61 -10.99
N GLY A 12 -11.68 20.26 -11.72
CA GLY A 12 -11.15 21.11 -12.80
C GLY A 12 -12.21 21.27 -13.88
N ARG A 13 -12.46 22.51 -14.33
CA ARG A 13 -13.40 22.78 -15.42
C ARG A 13 -12.78 22.37 -16.75
N LEU A 14 -13.36 21.37 -17.42
CA LEU A 14 -13.08 21.07 -18.82
C LEU A 14 -13.52 22.22 -19.70
N GLY A 15 -12.72 22.55 -20.72
CA GLY A 15 -13.06 23.61 -21.68
C GLY A 15 -12.38 24.95 -21.42
N MET A 16 -11.44 25.04 -20.47
CA MET A 16 -10.61 26.24 -20.31
C MET A 16 -9.56 26.39 -21.41
N SER A 17 -9.27 25.32 -22.14
CA SER A 17 -8.47 25.36 -23.36
C SER A 17 -9.07 24.43 -24.38
N LEU A 18 -9.21 24.92 -25.61
CA LEU A 18 -9.78 24.21 -26.75
C LEU A 18 -8.81 24.38 -27.92
N VAL A 19 -8.46 23.27 -28.57
CA VAL A 19 -7.59 23.26 -29.74
C VAL A 19 -8.19 22.32 -30.79
N GLU A 20 -8.14 22.69 -32.05
CA GLU A 20 -8.53 21.80 -33.15
C GLU A 20 -7.50 20.68 -33.34
N SER A 21 -7.98 19.45 -33.53
CA SER A 21 -7.12 18.29 -33.74
C SER A 21 -6.70 18.20 -35.20
N ARG A 22 -5.46 17.76 -35.47
CA ARG A 22 -4.95 17.60 -36.84
C ARG A 22 -5.70 16.54 -37.66
N ASP A 23 -6.33 15.60 -36.98
CA ASP A 23 -7.08 14.48 -37.59
C ASP A 23 -8.59 14.78 -37.70
N GLY A 24 -9.01 16.04 -37.53
CA GLY A 24 -10.41 16.43 -37.37
C GLY A 24 -10.88 16.37 -35.91
N GLY A 25 -11.90 17.16 -35.58
CA GLY A 25 -12.44 17.29 -34.21
C GLY A 25 -11.62 18.20 -33.30
N PHE A 26 -11.75 18.00 -31.99
CA PHE A 26 -11.28 18.95 -30.97
C PHE A 26 -10.56 18.28 -29.81
N VAL A 27 -9.60 18.96 -29.21
CA VAL A 27 -9.00 18.61 -27.92
C VAL A 27 -9.43 19.64 -26.88
N VAL A 28 -10.10 19.17 -25.84
CA VAL A 28 -10.62 20.01 -24.76
C VAL A 28 -9.87 19.69 -23.47
N CYS A 29 -9.27 20.69 -22.83
CA CYS A 29 -8.43 20.50 -21.65
C CYS A 29 -8.99 21.20 -20.39
N ALA A 30 -8.72 20.58 -19.24
CA ALA A 30 -8.85 21.11 -17.89
C ALA A 30 -7.44 21.23 -17.28
N PRO A 31 -6.69 22.33 -17.51
CA PRO A 31 -5.32 22.47 -17.00
C PRO A 31 -5.23 22.54 -15.48
N LEU A 32 -6.32 22.94 -14.79
CA LEU A 32 -6.38 22.99 -13.32
C LEU A 32 -6.91 21.70 -12.69
N TRP A 33 -7.00 20.61 -13.44
CA TRP A 33 -7.28 19.32 -12.81
C TRP A 33 -6.10 18.96 -11.91
N SER A 34 -6.39 18.93 -10.60
CA SER A 34 -5.45 18.51 -9.57
C SER A 34 -5.92 17.26 -8.85
N GLN A 35 -4.94 16.54 -8.29
CA GLN A 35 -5.12 15.36 -7.47
C GLN A 35 -4.35 15.55 -6.16
N GLU A 36 -4.97 15.13 -5.07
CA GLU A 36 -4.31 15.11 -3.76
C GLU A 36 -3.56 13.80 -3.58
N CYS A 37 -2.32 13.90 -3.10
CA CYS A 37 -1.45 12.79 -2.74
C CYS A 37 -0.89 13.06 -1.33
N GLY A 38 -1.53 12.50 -0.31
CA GLY A 38 -1.19 12.83 1.08
C GLY A 38 -1.45 14.30 1.38
N THR A 39 -0.43 15.05 1.81
CA THR A 39 -0.53 16.50 2.07
C THR A 39 -0.17 17.36 0.86
N SER A 40 0.13 16.75 -0.29
CA SER A 40 0.57 17.44 -1.50
C SER A 40 -0.53 17.47 -2.56
N LEU A 41 -0.67 18.60 -3.26
CA LEU A 41 -1.58 18.77 -4.39
C LEU A 41 -0.78 18.76 -5.70
N PHE A 42 -1.10 17.83 -6.60
CA PHE A 42 -0.45 17.71 -7.90
C PHE A 42 -1.41 18.13 -9.01
N THR A 43 -1.07 19.19 -9.74
CA THR A 43 -1.85 19.68 -10.89
C THR A 43 -1.15 19.23 -12.17
N SER A 44 -1.73 18.26 -12.88
CA SER A 44 -1.21 17.79 -14.16
C SER A 44 -2.11 18.11 -15.35
N GLY A 45 -3.36 18.48 -15.08
CA GLY A 45 -4.37 18.69 -16.09
C GLY A 45 -4.82 17.39 -16.77
N ARG A 46 -6.00 17.42 -17.39
CA ARG A 46 -6.47 16.36 -18.29
C ARG A 46 -7.10 16.96 -19.53
N CYS A 47 -6.91 16.29 -20.65
CA CYS A 47 -7.56 16.63 -21.89
C CYS A 47 -8.41 15.46 -22.40
N VAL A 48 -9.39 15.78 -23.21
CA VAL A 48 -10.28 14.82 -23.87
C VAL A 48 -10.29 15.17 -25.35
N GLN A 49 -10.09 14.15 -26.18
CA GLN A 49 -10.21 14.26 -27.62
C GLN A 49 -11.67 13.98 -28.01
N LEU A 50 -12.23 14.85 -28.81
CA LEU A 50 -13.59 14.81 -29.34
C LEU A 50 -13.53 14.70 -30.87
N ASN A 51 -14.48 14.00 -31.48
CA ASN A 51 -14.71 14.08 -32.93
C ASN A 51 -15.49 15.36 -33.30
N GLU A 52 -15.83 15.50 -34.58
CA GLU A 52 -16.60 16.65 -35.11
C GLU A 52 -18.02 16.72 -34.51
N GLU A 53 -18.61 15.59 -34.12
CA GLU A 53 -19.89 15.49 -33.41
C GLU A 53 -19.78 15.69 -31.89
N LEU A 54 -18.63 16.16 -31.40
CA LEU A 54 -18.35 16.38 -29.96
C LEU A 54 -18.46 15.12 -29.09
N GLN A 55 -18.29 13.93 -29.68
CA GLN A 55 -18.24 12.66 -28.98
C GLN A 55 -16.83 12.34 -28.51
N ILE A 56 -16.71 11.79 -27.31
CA ILE A 56 -15.42 11.45 -26.69
C ILE A 56 -14.77 10.29 -27.44
N MET A 57 -13.60 10.55 -28.02
CA MET A 57 -12.77 9.54 -28.70
C MET A 57 -11.68 8.99 -27.77
N GLY A 58 -11.17 9.81 -26.84
CA GLY A 58 -10.08 9.41 -25.95
C GLY A 58 -9.81 10.42 -24.85
N THR A 59 -9.14 9.97 -23.78
CA THR A 59 -8.67 10.83 -22.70
C THR A 59 -7.14 10.89 -22.73
N ILE A 60 -6.60 12.10 -22.67
CA ILE A 60 -5.18 12.39 -22.58
C ILE A 60 -4.91 12.88 -21.16
N ALA A 61 -4.23 12.05 -20.37
CA ALA A 61 -3.78 12.39 -19.03
C ALA A 61 -2.25 12.25 -18.98
N PRO A 62 -1.49 13.29 -19.38
CA PRO A 62 -0.04 13.20 -19.60
C PRO A 62 0.73 12.80 -18.34
N THR A 63 0.15 13.09 -17.17
CA THR A 63 0.74 12.83 -15.87
C THR A 63 -0.37 12.46 -14.89
N ALA A 64 -1.02 11.31 -15.09
CA ALA A 64 -1.69 10.65 -13.97
C ALA A 64 -0.59 10.22 -12.99
N GLN A 65 -0.11 11.18 -12.18
CA GLN A 65 0.93 10.95 -11.20
C GLN A 65 0.38 9.89 -10.25
N ARG A 66 0.93 8.68 -10.28
CA ARG A 66 0.62 7.72 -9.23
C ARG A 66 1.18 8.33 -7.96
N CYS A 67 0.32 8.60 -6.97
CA CYS A 67 0.72 9.06 -5.65
C CYS A 67 1.60 7.95 -5.04
N SER A 68 2.90 8.01 -5.32
CA SER A 68 3.81 6.96 -4.91
C SER A 68 4.13 7.12 -3.44
N THR A 69 3.77 6.12 -2.66
CA THR A 69 4.03 6.08 -1.22
C THR A 69 5.04 4.98 -0.98
N PHE A 70 6.30 5.28 -1.32
CA PHE A 70 7.41 4.36 -1.08
C PHE A 70 7.77 4.38 0.41
N MET A 71 7.43 3.32 1.11
CA MET A 71 7.77 3.17 2.52
C MET A 71 7.98 1.70 2.85
N ASP A 72 9.05 1.42 3.59
CA ASP A 72 9.29 0.11 4.17
C ASP A 72 8.84 0.15 5.63
N ILE A 73 7.88 -0.69 5.98
CA ILE A 73 7.32 -0.77 7.32
C ILE A 73 7.60 -2.16 7.88
N VAL A 74 8.27 -2.23 9.03
CA VAL A 74 8.43 -3.48 9.78
C VAL A 74 7.63 -3.36 11.07
N LEU A 75 6.60 -4.19 11.21
CA LEU A 75 5.81 -4.27 12.43
C LEU A 75 6.41 -5.33 13.36
N VAL A 76 6.62 -4.98 14.63
CA VAL A 76 7.19 -5.86 15.65
C VAL A 76 6.12 -6.13 16.69
N LEU A 77 5.57 -7.35 16.68
CA LEU A 77 4.37 -7.73 17.42
C LEU A 77 4.73 -8.56 18.66
N ASP A 78 4.15 -8.21 19.80
CA ASP A 78 4.25 -9.03 21.01
C ASP A 78 3.35 -10.26 20.88
N GLY A 79 3.95 -11.44 20.73
CA GLY A 79 3.29 -12.75 20.65
C GLY A 79 3.35 -13.54 21.96
N SER A 80 3.67 -12.90 23.09
CA SER A 80 3.75 -13.56 24.40
C SER A 80 2.39 -14.00 24.94
N ASN A 81 2.38 -14.86 25.97
CA ASN A 81 1.16 -15.39 26.60
C ASN A 81 0.28 -14.35 27.31
N SER A 82 0.80 -13.17 27.60
CA SER A 82 0.00 -12.07 28.17
C SER A 82 -0.86 -11.33 27.14
N ILE A 83 -0.64 -11.53 25.84
CA ILE A 83 -1.41 -10.88 24.78
C ILE A 83 -2.57 -11.80 24.39
N TYR A 84 -3.76 -11.48 24.90
CA TYR A 84 -5.01 -12.17 24.61
C TYR A 84 -6.19 -11.20 24.79
N PRO A 85 -7.22 -11.22 23.92
CA PRO A 85 -7.37 -12.12 22.77
C PRO A 85 -6.47 -11.73 21.59
N TRP A 86 -5.96 -12.73 20.86
CA TRP A 86 -5.08 -12.49 19.71
C TRP A 86 -5.79 -11.86 18.50
N GLU A 87 -7.10 -12.09 18.38
CA GLU A 87 -7.94 -11.54 17.32
C GLU A 87 -7.88 -10.01 17.25
N GLU A 88 -7.76 -9.32 18.39
CA GLU A 88 -7.61 -7.86 18.41
C GLU A 88 -6.32 -7.38 17.72
N VAL A 89 -5.24 -8.16 17.81
CA VAL A 89 -3.98 -7.88 17.11
C VAL A 89 -4.17 -8.08 15.60
N GLN A 90 -4.87 -9.14 15.19
CA GLN A 90 -5.19 -9.39 13.78
C GLN A 90 -6.09 -8.29 13.20
N GLU A 91 -7.09 -7.83 13.96
CA GLU A 91 -7.97 -6.73 13.56
C GLU A 91 -7.19 -5.41 13.46
N PHE A 92 -6.31 -5.11 14.41
CA PHE A 92 -5.41 -3.96 14.36
C PHE A 92 -4.54 -3.99 13.09
N LEU A 93 -3.95 -5.14 12.78
CA LEU A 93 -3.19 -5.33 11.55
C LEU A 93 -4.06 -5.11 10.31
N GLY A 94 -5.26 -5.68 10.25
CA GLY A 94 -6.19 -5.46 9.13
C GLY A 94 -6.50 -3.97 8.92
N ASN A 95 -6.78 -3.26 10.01
CA ASN A 95 -7.14 -1.84 10.00
C ASN A 95 -5.99 -0.92 9.58
N ILE A 96 -4.76 -1.21 9.99
CA ILE A 96 -3.59 -0.39 9.61
C ILE A 96 -3.13 -0.72 8.19
N LEU A 97 -3.08 -2.00 7.82
CA LEU A 97 -2.59 -2.45 6.51
C LEU A 97 -3.55 -2.05 5.39
N GLY A 98 -4.86 -2.01 5.66
CA GLY A 98 -5.87 -1.52 4.72
C GLY A 98 -5.75 -0.02 4.37
N ARG A 99 -4.91 0.75 5.08
CA ARG A 99 -4.67 2.18 4.80
C ARG A 99 -3.47 2.43 3.90
N PHE A 100 -2.61 1.44 3.68
CA PHE A 100 -1.41 1.59 2.85
C PHE A 100 -1.64 1.14 1.42
N PHE A 101 -0.99 1.81 0.47
CA PHE A 101 -0.95 1.36 -0.92
C PHE A 101 0.15 0.31 -1.09
N ILE A 102 -0.23 -0.96 -1.02
CA ILE A 102 0.70 -2.10 -1.15
C ILE A 102 0.88 -2.47 -2.63
N GLY A 103 2.13 -2.58 -3.08
CA GLY A 103 2.44 -2.91 -4.47
C GLY A 103 3.93 -2.94 -4.79
N PRO A 104 4.32 -3.55 -5.93
CA PRO A 104 5.68 -3.40 -6.47
C PRO A 104 5.99 -1.91 -6.73
N GLY A 105 7.04 -1.39 -6.11
CA GLY A 105 7.35 0.04 -6.16
C GLY A 105 6.29 0.91 -5.44
N GLN A 106 5.72 0.40 -4.35
CA GLN A 106 4.90 1.15 -3.39
C GLN A 106 5.29 0.70 -1.97
N THR A 107 4.40 0.88 -0.98
CA THR A 107 4.67 0.48 0.41
C THR A 107 4.87 -1.04 0.49
N GLN A 108 5.90 -1.46 1.21
CA GLN A 108 6.18 -2.85 1.55
C GLN A 108 6.09 -3.03 3.06
N VAL A 109 5.53 -4.16 3.49
CA VAL A 109 5.34 -4.45 4.91
C VAL A 109 5.94 -5.81 5.26
N GLY A 110 6.83 -5.81 6.25
CA GLY A 110 7.33 -7.00 6.93
C GLY A 110 6.75 -7.11 8.33
N VAL A 111 6.64 -8.33 8.85
CA VAL A 111 6.16 -8.58 10.21
C VAL A 111 7.13 -9.49 10.95
N LEU A 112 7.48 -9.05 12.15
CA LEU A 112 8.18 -9.82 13.15
C LEU A 112 7.26 -10.05 14.34
N GLN A 113 7.34 -11.24 14.92
CA GLN A 113 6.67 -11.55 16.17
C GLN A 113 7.71 -11.92 17.23
N TYR A 114 7.51 -11.48 18.47
CA TYR A 114 8.44 -11.75 19.56
C TYR A 114 7.75 -12.25 20.83
N GLY A 115 8.47 -13.08 21.58
CA GLY A 115 8.13 -13.51 22.93
C GLY A 115 9.41 -13.99 23.60
N GLU A 116 9.58 -15.31 23.67
CA GLU A 116 10.83 -15.96 24.11
C GLU A 116 11.92 -15.94 23.02
N ARG A 117 11.50 -15.99 21.75
CA ARG A 117 12.33 -15.84 20.54
C ARG A 117 11.69 -14.81 19.61
N LEU A 118 12.48 -14.31 18.65
CA LEU A 118 12.00 -13.49 17.53
C LEU A 118 11.70 -14.40 16.34
N VAL A 119 10.60 -14.16 15.65
CA VAL A 119 10.16 -14.87 14.45
C VAL A 119 9.89 -13.86 13.36
N GLN A 120 10.34 -14.14 12.15
CA GLN A 120 9.99 -13.35 10.98
C GLN A 120 8.84 -14.06 10.29
N GLU A 121 7.64 -13.50 10.45
CA GLU A 121 6.41 -14.04 9.88
C GLU A 121 6.41 -13.85 8.37
N TRP A 122 6.83 -12.66 7.92
CA TRP A 122 7.16 -12.40 6.51
C TRP A 122 8.11 -11.23 6.33
N ALA A 123 8.89 -11.29 5.26
CA ALA A 123 9.83 -10.25 4.85
C ALA A 123 9.12 -9.08 4.12
N LEU A 124 9.82 -7.95 4.01
CA LEU A 124 9.44 -6.89 3.08
C LEU A 124 9.33 -7.45 1.65
N GLY A 125 8.30 -7.03 0.93
CA GLY A 125 8.06 -7.45 -0.46
C GLY A 125 7.52 -8.87 -0.64
N GLN A 126 7.41 -9.68 0.43
CA GLN A 126 6.84 -11.03 0.36
C GLN A 126 5.36 -11.02 -0.05
N HIS A 127 4.61 -10.01 0.42
CA HIS A 127 3.23 -9.76 0.01
C HIS A 127 3.17 -8.51 -0.87
N SER A 128 2.98 -8.73 -2.18
CA SER A 128 3.00 -7.66 -3.19
C SER A 128 1.63 -7.03 -3.44
N THR A 129 0.58 -7.49 -2.77
CA THR A 129 -0.78 -6.95 -2.89
C THR A 129 -1.44 -6.76 -1.52
N ALA A 130 -2.30 -5.76 -1.41
CA ALA A 130 -3.05 -5.50 -0.18
C ALA A 130 -3.90 -6.70 0.25
N GLN A 131 -4.52 -7.40 -0.70
CA GLN A 131 -5.29 -8.61 -0.43
C GLN A 131 -4.42 -9.70 0.21
N SER A 132 -3.28 -10.04 -0.43
CA SER A 132 -2.39 -11.08 0.12
C SER A 132 -1.84 -10.75 1.50
N LEU A 133 -1.64 -9.46 1.78
CA LEU A 133 -1.14 -8.97 3.06
C LEU A 133 -2.22 -9.04 4.15
N LEU A 134 -3.47 -8.69 3.82
CA LEU A 134 -4.61 -8.79 4.73
C LEU A 134 -4.94 -10.26 5.06
N GLU A 135 -4.88 -11.15 4.06
CA GLU A 135 -5.05 -12.59 4.28
C GLU A 135 -3.95 -13.16 5.18
N ALA A 136 -2.69 -12.72 5.01
CA ALA A 136 -1.60 -13.12 5.90
C ALA A 136 -1.79 -12.62 7.33
N ALA A 137 -2.25 -11.37 7.50
CA ALA A 137 -2.55 -10.79 8.81
C ALA A 137 -3.68 -11.53 9.54
N GLN A 138 -4.75 -11.91 8.83
CA GLN A 138 -5.87 -12.68 9.39
C GLN A 138 -5.48 -14.10 9.80
N ASN A 139 -4.53 -14.70 9.08
CA ASN A 139 -4.04 -16.05 9.37
C ASN A 139 -2.81 -16.07 10.30
N LEU A 140 -2.33 -14.90 10.72
CA LEU A 140 -1.17 -14.81 11.60
C LEU A 140 -1.51 -15.41 12.97
N THR A 141 -0.77 -16.42 13.39
CA THR A 141 -0.95 -17.06 14.70
C THR A 141 -0.04 -16.45 15.74
N ARG A 142 -0.46 -16.51 17.00
CA ARG A 142 0.36 -16.09 18.14
C ARG A 142 1.42 -17.16 18.41
N GLN A 143 2.66 -16.74 18.63
CA GLN A 143 3.84 -17.59 18.81
C GLN A 143 3.74 -18.40 20.10
N GLU A 144 3.12 -17.81 21.12
CA GLU A 144 3.06 -18.36 22.47
C GLU A 144 4.45 -18.47 23.11
N GLY A 145 4.49 -18.54 24.44
CA GLY A 145 5.77 -18.64 25.14
C GLY A 145 5.73 -18.12 26.57
N ARG A 146 6.84 -18.32 27.29
CA ARG A 146 6.91 -18.02 28.73
C ARG A 146 7.49 -16.65 29.05
N GLU A 147 8.01 -15.95 28.05
CA GLU A 147 8.76 -14.71 28.22
C GLU A 147 8.36 -13.65 27.19
N THR A 148 8.65 -12.39 27.51
CA THR A 148 8.42 -11.22 26.66
C THR A 148 9.72 -10.44 26.52
N ARG A 149 10.50 -10.74 25.47
CA ARG A 149 11.85 -10.16 25.26
C ARG A 149 11.82 -8.95 24.32
N THR A 150 11.13 -7.87 24.70
CA THR A 150 10.98 -6.66 23.87
C THR A 150 12.32 -6.03 23.48
N ALA A 151 13.27 -5.93 24.41
CA ALA A 151 14.58 -5.35 24.13
C ALA A 151 15.38 -6.16 23.08
N MET A 152 15.26 -7.49 23.10
CA MET A 152 15.84 -8.35 22.08
C MET A 152 15.19 -8.08 20.72
N ALA A 153 13.86 -8.05 20.68
CA ALA A 153 13.11 -7.83 19.45
C ALA A 153 13.50 -6.51 18.77
N ILE A 154 13.52 -5.40 19.52
CA ILE A 154 13.90 -4.08 18.99
C ILE A 154 15.34 -4.09 18.48
N ARG A 155 16.28 -4.69 19.21
CA ARG A 155 17.69 -4.75 18.80
C ARG A 155 17.86 -5.52 17.48
N GLN A 156 17.09 -6.59 17.28
CA GLN A 156 17.21 -7.44 16.11
C GLN A 156 16.36 -6.95 14.91
N ALA A 157 15.28 -6.20 15.15
CA ALA A 157 14.37 -5.71 14.12
C ALA A 157 15.07 -4.86 13.05
N TRP A 158 16.19 -4.21 13.40
CA TRP A 158 17.05 -3.49 12.46
C TRP A 158 17.48 -4.33 11.25
N TRP A 159 17.69 -5.63 11.43
CA TRP A 159 18.12 -6.52 10.36
C TRP A 159 16.98 -6.98 9.43
N ALA A 160 15.72 -6.81 9.84
CA ALA A 160 14.58 -7.19 9.02
C ALA A 160 14.40 -6.32 7.78
N ARG A 161 14.91 -5.08 7.80
CA ARG A 161 14.93 -4.21 6.62
C ARG A 161 15.72 -4.83 5.47
N ASP A 162 16.85 -5.45 5.79
CA ASP A 162 17.78 -5.97 4.78
C ASP A 162 17.46 -7.45 4.43
N GLY A 163 16.34 -7.99 4.93
CA GLY A 163 15.90 -9.36 4.68
C GLY A 163 16.75 -10.44 5.34
N ASN A 164 17.64 -10.07 6.27
CA ASN A 164 18.61 -10.99 6.87
C ASN A 164 18.61 -10.88 8.39
N THR A 165 17.54 -11.33 9.05
CA THR A 165 17.45 -11.40 10.51
C THR A 165 18.31 -12.56 11.05
N PRO A 166 19.46 -12.29 11.70
CA PRO A 166 20.37 -13.35 12.12
C PRO A 166 19.73 -14.24 13.20
N GLY A 167 19.74 -15.55 12.97
CA GLY A 167 19.20 -16.53 13.92
C GLY A 167 17.67 -16.62 13.96
N VAL A 168 16.98 -16.00 13.00
CA VAL A 168 15.52 -16.07 12.87
C VAL A 168 15.17 -16.89 11.63
N GLY A 169 14.47 -18.01 11.81
CA GLY A 169 13.87 -18.74 10.69
C GLY A 169 12.61 -18.03 10.20
N LEU A 170 12.35 -18.04 8.89
CA LEU A 170 11.05 -17.64 8.35
C LEU A 170 9.99 -18.57 8.96
N GLY A 171 8.93 -18.00 9.53
CA GLY A 171 7.78 -18.75 10.04
C GLY A 171 7.17 -19.57 8.90
N GLY A 172 7.54 -20.84 8.82
CA GLY A 172 7.03 -21.74 7.80
C GLY A 172 5.54 -21.98 8.04
N THR A 173 4.71 -21.61 7.06
CA THR A 173 3.40 -22.22 6.88
C THR A 173 3.60 -23.73 6.71
N GLY A 174 3.08 -24.52 7.65
CA GLY A 174 3.03 -25.97 7.53
C GLY A 174 2.22 -26.38 6.31
N GLY A 175 2.91 -26.62 5.18
CA GLY A 175 2.43 -27.38 4.03
C GLY A 175 2.93 -28.83 4.15
N GLY A 176 2.01 -29.78 4.06
CA GLY A 176 2.17 -31.16 4.50
C GLY A 176 3.15 -32.04 3.72
N ILE A 177 3.44 -33.17 4.35
CA ILE A 177 3.76 -34.47 3.76
C ILE A 177 2.92 -35.52 4.47
#